data_AF-A0A8S3FQJ3-F1
#
_entry.id   AF-A0A8S3FQJ3-F1
#
_cell.length_a   1.000
_cell.length_b   1.000
_cell.length_c   1.000
_cell.angle_alpha   90.00
_cell.angle_beta   90.00
_cell.angle_gamma   90.00
#
_symmetry.space_group_name_H-M   'P 1'
#
loop_
_entity.id
_entity.type
_entity.pdbx_description
1 polymer ?
#
loop_
_entity_poly.entity_id
_entity_poly.type
_entity_poly.pdbx_seq_one_letter_code
_entity_poly.pdbx_strand_id
1 'polypeptide(L)'
;MVSVDKITYKPACVYLKNQTISPVDVLPNIEKLRPRSTQASADLNNDLVADLFLTIETNNHTKYRIYELPITKLTLIREYDPPPGVAIHHLSTFADIDADGELEHILPVCMDPNCSDSRIYVRDDNKWSLLPIQFGNGVRFPLADELPAPFDRIPISIKIADYNLDGFPDMVVVMSKSLSGGNVPIVLLNRGCEAMGNATCSYNRTFIPQTQEKFVLAATNATVAAFFDILENGYPDLLVIQADTNNTFKLTGFQNSIVQDVHFIKVMVLSSFTCTTCPSQKRLPYGNNEPGQSIKMETITIMNGIKDDLIKLAGKCFIQ
;
A
#
# COMPACT_ATOMS: atom_id res chain seq x y z
N MET A 1 -41.82 3.87 4.24
CA MET A 1 -41.47 5.28 4.49
C MET A 1 -40.92 5.33 5.91
N VAL A 2 -39.59 5.28 6.07
CA VAL A 2 -38.90 5.36 7.36
C VAL A 2 -37.82 6.42 7.19
N SER A 3 -37.90 7.43 8.06
CA SER A 3 -37.05 8.61 8.12
C SER A 3 -35.60 8.23 8.42
N VAL A 4 -34.65 8.78 7.65
CA VAL A 4 -33.21 8.67 7.91
C VAL A 4 -32.80 9.93 8.67
N ASP A 5 -32.64 9.80 9.99
CA ASP A 5 -32.02 10.85 10.78
C ASP A 5 -30.50 10.90 10.56
N LYS A 6 -29.98 12.13 10.56
CA LYS A 6 -28.59 12.52 10.31
C LYS A 6 -27.59 11.71 11.15
N ILE A 7 -26.66 11.01 10.49
CA ILE A 7 -25.51 10.38 11.14
C ILE A 7 -24.33 11.35 11.15
N THR A 8 -23.94 11.78 12.34
CA THR A 8 -22.72 12.57 12.60
C THR A 8 -21.54 11.62 12.77
N TYR A 9 -20.53 11.71 11.89
CA TYR A 9 -19.31 10.90 12.01
C TYR A 9 -18.46 11.35 13.22
N LYS A 10 -18.28 10.46 14.20
CA LYS A 10 -17.12 10.43 15.10
C LYS A 10 -16.35 9.15 14.77
N PRO A 11 -15.05 9.20 14.43
CA PRO A 11 -14.29 7.98 14.19
C PRO A 11 -14.22 7.17 15.50
N ALA A 12 -14.68 5.93 15.46
CA ALA A 12 -14.56 4.97 16.55
C ALA A 12 -14.02 3.66 15.99
N CYS A 13 -12.87 3.21 16.49
CA CYS A 13 -12.43 1.83 16.33
C CYS A 13 -13.14 0.98 17.41
N VAL A 14 -13.66 -0.18 17.03
CA VAL A 14 -14.33 -1.13 17.92
C VAL A 14 -13.67 -2.49 17.81
N TYR A 15 -13.55 -3.20 18.94
CA TYR A 15 -13.60 -4.67 19.22
C TYR A 15 -12.59 -4.97 20.36
N LEU A 16 -12.85 -5.66 21.49
CA LEU A 16 -13.90 -6.55 22.02
C LEU A 16 -13.95 -6.45 23.58
N LYS A 17 -15.02 -7.00 24.18
CA LYS A 17 -15.46 -6.92 25.59
C LYS A 17 -14.35 -7.06 26.65
N ASN A 18 -14.17 -6.00 27.45
CA ASN A 18 -13.50 -5.91 28.77
C ASN A 18 -12.08 -5.34 28.88
N GLN A 19 -11.53 -4.71 27.85
CA GLN A 19 -10.46 -3.72 28.06
C GLN A 19 -11.07 -2.32 27.98
N THR A 20 -11.11 -1.60 29.10
CA THR A 20 -11.41 -0.18 29.13
C THR A 20 -10.28 0.56 28.41
N ILE A 21 -10.47 0.87 27.13
CA ILE A 21 -9.59 1.78 26.40
C ILE A 21 -9.87 3.18 26.93
N SER A 22 -9.06 3.62 27.89
CA SER A 22 -8.93 5.05 28.14
C SER A 22 -8.23 5.65 26.92
N PRO A 23 -8.83 6.63 26.23
CA PRO A 23 -8.11 7.39 25.22
C PRO A 23 -6.87 7.98 25.92
N VAL A 24 -5.70 7.50 25.52
CA VAL A 24 -4.45 8.17 25.89
C VAL A 24 -4.25 9.21 24.80
N ASP A 25 -4.20 10.48 25.18
CA ASP A 25 -3.78 11.55 24.27
C ASP A 25 -2.29 11.38 23.99
N VAL A 26 -1.97 10.45 23.10
CA VAL A 26 -0.58 10.15 22.70
C VAL A 26 -0.06 11.17 21.67
N LEU A 27 -0.98 11.87 21.00
CA LEU A 27 -0.69 12.83 19.94
C LEU A 27 -0.41 14.22 20.56
N PRO A 28 0.83 14.74 20.51
CA PRO A 28 1.12 16.08 20.99
C PRO A 28 0.45 17.12 20.09
N ASN A 29 -0.52 17.92 20.58
CA ASN A 29 -1.17 19.07 19.90
C ASN A 29 -0.91 19.13 18.38
N ILE A 30 -1.41 18.12 17.65
CA ILE A 30 -1.06 18.00 16.23
C ILE A 30 -1.91 19.02 15.48
N GLU A 31 -1.24 19.79 14.63
CA GLU A 31 -1.89 20.61 13.61
C GLU A 31 -2.86 19.76 12.78
N LYS A 32 -3.84 20.40 12.15
CA LYS A 32 -4.96 19.74 11.47
C LYS A 32 -4.47 18.61 10.53
N LEU A 33 -4.94 17.39 10.77
CA LEU A 33 -4.72 16.28 9.83
C LEU A 33 -5.31 16.68 8.47
N ARG A 34 -4.56 16.38 7.41
CA ARG A 34 -5.05 16.68 6.07
C ARG A 34 -6.33 15.87 5.79
N PRO A 35 -7.41 16.48 5.28
CA PRO A 35 -8.55 15.72 4.80
C PRO A 35 -8.11 14.74 3.71
N ARG A 36 -8.51 13.47 3.82
CA ARG A 36 -8.04 12.38 2.93
C ARG A 36 -6.52 12.12 3.09
N SER A 37 -6.04 12.18 4.33
CA SER A 37 -4.65 11.89 4.68
C SER A 37 -4.31 10.43 4.47
N THR A 38 -3.07 10.17 4.08
CA THR A 38 -2.51 8.83 4.19
C THR A 38 -2.04 8.59 5.62
N GLN A 39 -2.34 7.40 6.11
CA GLN A 39 -1.80 6.86 7.34
C GLN A 39 -1.17 5.52 6.98
N ALA A 40 0.08 5.33 7.38
CA ALA A 40 0.76 4.05 7.23
C ALA A 40 1.40 3.70 8.58
N SER A 41 1.44 2.40 8.85
CA SER A 41 2.15 1.81 9.98
C SER A 41 3.18 0.85 9.38
N ALA A 42 4.44 1.26 9.34
CA ALA A 42 5.55 0.50 8.78
C ALA A 42 6.81 0.88 9.56
N ASP A 43 7.79 -0.02 9.63
CA ASP A 43 9.12 0.35 10.12
C ASP A 43 9.76 1.26 9.07
N LEU A 44 9.90 2.55 9.40
CA LEU A 44 10.45 3.55 8.48
C LEU A 44 11.85 4.00 8.93
N ASN A 45 12.31 3.55 10.09
CA ASN A 45 13.56 3.99 10.73
C ASN A 45 14.57 2.84 10.94
N ASN A 46 14.17 1.61 10.58
CA ASN A 46 14.90 0.34 10.66
C ASN A 46 15.20 -0.16 12.07
N ASP A 47 14.36 0.19 13.05
CA ASP A 47 14.46 -0.31 14.43
C ASP A 47 13.67 -1.61 14.67
N LEU A 48 13.00 -2.14 13.63
CA LEU A 48 12.12 -3.32 13.63
C LEU A 48 10.82 -3.13 14.41
N VAL A 49 10.44 -1.88 14.68
CA VAL A 49 9.19 -1.45 15.29
C VAL A 49 8.42 -0.62 14.26
N ALA A 50 7.10 -0.77 14.25
CA ALA A 50 6.28 0.03 13.35
C ALA A 50 6.31 1.52 13.78
N ASP A 51 6.59 2.40 12.83
CA ASP A 51 6.42 3.84 12.94
C ASP A 51 5.05 4.26 12.39
N LEU A 52 4.56 5.41 12.87
CA LEU A 52 3.35 6.05 12.39
C LEU A 52 3.67 7.17 11.40
N PHE A 53 3.26 6.99 10.15
CA PHE A 53 3.31 8.05 9.14
C PHE A 53 2.00 8.82 9.07
N LEU A 54 2.07 10.15 9.09
CA LEU A 54 0.92 11.05 8.96
C LEU A 54 1.15 12.11 7.89
N THR A 55 0.12 12.35 7.09
CA THR A 55 0.02 13.55 6.25
C THR A 55 -0.73 14.65 6.98
N ILE A 56 -0.08 15.78 7.19
CA ILE A 56 -0.62 16.93 7.93
C ILE A 56 -0.77 18.15 7.03
N GLU A 57 -1.61 19.08 7.45
CA GLU A 57 -1.78 20.38 6.79
C GLU A 57 -1.46 21.51 7.77
N THR A 58 -0.38 22.24 7.48
CA THR A 58 0.12 23.34 8.30
C THR A 58 0.10 24.61 7.46
N ASN A 59 -0.68 25.63 7.86
CA ASN A 59 -0.79 26.90 7.11
C ASN A 59 -1.13 26.72 5.61
N ASN A 60 -2.01 25.76 5.26
CA ASN A 60 -2.33 25.33 3.89
C ASN A 60 -1.18 24.66 3.12
N HIS A 61 -0.09 24.29 3.79
CA HIS A 61 1.00 23.51 3.21
C HIS A 61 0.90 22.06 3.68
N THR A 62 1.03 21.11 2.76
CA THR A 62 1.10 19.69 3.11
C THR A 62 2.48 19.37 3.63
N LYS A 63 2.55 18.63 4.75
CA LYS A 63 3.79 18.03 5.25
C LYS A 63 3.60 16.55 5.57
N TYR A 64 4.71 15.83 5.53
CA TYR A 64 4.78 14.43 5.93
C TYR A 64 5.55 14.32 7.23
N ARG A 65 4.97 13.62 8.21
CA ARG A 65 5.58 13.37 9.52
C ARG A 65 5.65 11.88 9.80
N ILE A 66 6.78 11.43 10.32
CA ILE A 66 6.96 10.08 10.83
C ILE A 66 7.16 10.18 12.33
N TYR A 67 6.39 9.41 13.08
CA TYR A 67 6.46 9.32 14.52
C TYR A 67 6.86 7.92 14.93
N GLU A 68 7.85 7.83 15.81
CA GLU A 68 8.14 6.60 16.54
C GLU A 68 7.03 6.37 17.59
N LEU A 69 6.65 5.10 17.77
CA LEU A 69 5.63 4.64 18.72
C LEU A 69 6.26 4.05 20.00
N PRO A 70 6.81 4.84 20.93
CA PRO A 70 7.14 4.31 22.24
C PRO A 70 5.85 4.19 23.09
N ILE A 71 5.88 3.30 24.07
CA ILE A 71 4.75 2.89 24.92
C ILE A 71 3.99 4.08 25.58
N THR A 72 4.64 5.24 25.73
CA THR A 72 4.11 6.35 26.53
C THR A 72 3.87 7.67 25.77
N LYS A 73 4.56 7.95 24.67
CA LYS A 73 4.46 9.25 23.97
C LYS A 73 5.02 9.23 22.54
N LEU A 74 4.21 9.58 21.54
CA LEU A 74 4.69 9.71 20.17
C LEU A 74 5.82 10.73 20.05
N THR A 75 6.92 10.32 19.42
CA THR A 75 8.08 11.17 19.18
C THR A 75 8.22 11.40 17.69
N LEU A 76 8.21 12.67 17.27
CA LEU A 76 8.44 13.03 15.87
C LEU A 76 9.90 12.73 15.52
N ILE A 77 10.12 11.80 14.59
CA ILE A 77 11.48 11.43 14.15
C ILE A 77 11.87 12.11 12.84
N ARG A 78 10.92 12.30 11.92
CA ARG A 78 11.17 12.97 10.64
C ARG A 78 9.98 13.82 10.23
N GLU A 79 10.29 14.97 9.62
CA GLU A 79 9.33 15.83 8.94
C GLU A 79 9.95 16.27 7.61
N TYR A 80 9.17 16.23 6.53
CA TYR A 80 9.61 16.70 5.22
C TYR A 80 8.45 17.17 4.35
N ASP A 81 8.80 17.99 3.36
CA ASP A 81 7.87 18.53 2.38
C ASP A 81 7.67 17.56 1.19
N PRO A 82 6.51 17.62 0.51
CA PRO A 82 6.30 16.92 -0.75
C PRO A 82 7.20 17.46 -1.87
N PRO A 83 7.26 16.77 -3.03
CA PRO A 83 7.89 17.32 -4.23
C PRO A 83 7.33 18.71 -4.59
N PRO A 84 8.16 19.63 -5.10
CA PRO A 84 7.71 20.98 -5.44
C PRO A 84 6.74 20.97 -6.62
N GLY A 85 5.76 21.87 -6.60
CA GLY A 85 4.83 22.10 -7.72
C GLY A 85 3.71 21.08 -7.86
N VAL A 86 3.48 20.23 -6.86
CA VAL A 86 2.36 19.28 -6.86
C VAL A 86 1.03 20.01 -6.69
N ALA A 87 0.07 19.75 -7.59
CA ALA A 87 -1.28 20.31 -7.52
C ALA A 87 -2.23 19.40 -6.73
N ILE A 88 -2.15 18.08 -6.97
CA ILE A 88 -2.96 17.08 -6.27
C ILE A 88 -2.05 16.00 -5.72
N HIS A 89 -2.15 15.73 -4.43
CA HIS A 89 -1.47 14.61 -3.79
C HIS A 89 -2.45 13.46 -3.62
N HIS A 90 -2.02 12.27 -4.00
CA HIS A 90 -2.73 11.04 -3.74
C HIS A 90 -2.15 10.32 -2.50
N LEU A 91 -2.52 9.06 -2.30
CA LEU A 91 -2.12 8.32 -1.11
C LEU A 91 -0.66 7.84 -1.20
N SER A 92 0.08 8.06 -0.11
CA SER A 92 1.44 7.56 0.05
C SER A 92 1.47 6.03 0.14
N THR A 93 2.52 5.43 -0.38
CA THR A 93 2.78 3.99 -0.31
C THR A 93 4.24 3.79 0.06
N PHE A 94 4.56 2.75 0.82
CA PHE A 94 5.93 2.44 1.25
C PHE A 94 6.28 1.03 0.77
N ALA A 95 7.38 0.89 0.06
CA ALA A 95 7.90 -0.37 -0.44
C ALA A 95 9.37 -0.24 -0.86
N ASP A 96 10.14 -1.30 -0.64
CA ASP A 96 11.50 -1.50 -1.14
C ASP A 96 11.45 -1.85 -2.63
N ILE A 97 11.50 -0.84 -3.50
CA ILE A 97 11.33 -1.03 -4.94
C ILE A 97 12.64 -1.28 -5.68
N ASP A 98 13.80 -1.06 -5.06
CA ASP A 98 15.10 -1.39 -5.63
C ASP A 98 15.82 -2.56 -4.95
N ALA A 99 15.14 -3.21 -4.00
CA ALA A 99 15.57 -4.42 -3.28
C ALA A 99 16.86 -4.21 -2.48
N ASP A 100 17.03 -3.05 -1.86
CA ASP A 100 18.18 -2.71 -1.03
C ASP A 100 17.95 -2.96 0.48
N GLY A 101 16.70 -3.31 0.85
CA GLY A 101 16.26 -3.60 2.21
C GLY A 101 15.64 -2.42 2.96
N GLU A 102 15.56 -1.24 2.34
CA GLU A 102 14.96 -0.02 2.87
C GLU A 102 13.57 0.22 2.26
N LEU A 103 12.69 0.97 2.95
CA LEU A 103 11.37 1.29 2.41
C LEU A 103 11.34 2.69 1.81
N GLU A 104 11.15 2.78 0.50
CA GLU A 104 10.99 4.06 -0.16
C GLU A 104 9.57 4.61 0.00
N HIS A 105 9.45 5.93 0.08
CA HIS A 105 8.15 6.59 0.04
C HIS A 105 7.75 6.90 -1.39
N ILE A 106 6.76 6.16 -1.89
CA ILE A 106 6.16 6.30 -3.21
C ILE A 106 4.94 7.22 -3.11
N LEU A 107 4.91 8.25 -3.95
CA LEU A 107 3.87 9.26 -3.96
C LEU A 107 3.32 9.51 -5.38
N PRO A 108 2.11 9.01 -5.69
CA PRO A 108 1.38 9.41 -6.89
C PRO A 108 0.87 10.86 -6.75
N VAL A 109 1.03 11.64 -7.81
CA VAL A 109 0.66 13.06 -7.84
C VAL A 109 0.12 13.49 -9.20
N CYS A 110 -0.65 14.56 -9.21
CA CYS A 110 -0.93 15.38 -10.38
C CYS A 110 -0.15 16.69 -10.27
N MET A 111 0.58 17.06 -11.32
CA MET A 111 1.30 18.35 -11.38
C MET A 111 0.38 19.52 -11.77
N ASP A 112 -0.79 19.23 -12.33
CA ASP A 112 -1.82 20.20 -12.69
C ASP A 112 -3.20 19.80 -12.11
N PRO A 113 -4.13 20.77 -11.95
CA PRO A 113 -5.45 20.50 -11.39
C PRO A 113 -6.33 19.54 -12.21
N ASN A 114 -6.07 19.38 -13.51
CA ASN A 114 -6.82 18.47 -14.38
C ASN A 114 -6.15 17.10 -14.50
N CYS A 115 -5.05 16.88 -13.76
CA CYS A 115 -4.22 15.69 -13.79
C CYS A 115 -3.73 15.27 -15.18
N SER A 116 -3.58 16.22 -16.10
CA SER A 116 -3.02 15.96 -17.44
C SER A 116 -1.54 15.52 -17.38
N ASP A 117 -0.83 15.94 -16.34
CA ASP A 117 0.54 15.55 -16.00
C ASP A 117 0.54 14.72 -14.70
N SER A 118 0.27 13.42 -14.86
CA SER A 118 0.33 12.42 -13.78
C SER A 118 1.76 11.91 -13.60
N ARG A 119 2.26 11.93 -12.36
CA ARG A 119 3.62 11.51 -12.03
C ARG A 119 3.64 10.64 -10.78
N ILE A 120 4.66 9.79 -10.67
CA ILE A 120 4.97 9.09 -9.42
C ILE A 120 6.35 9.52 -8.98
N TYR A 121 6.44 10.06 -7.77
CA TYR A 121 7.70 10.36 -7.13
C TYR A 121 8.07 9.24 -6.16
N VAL A 122 9.36 8.98 -6.04
CA VAL A 122 9.94 8.14 -5.00
C VAL A 122 10.83 9.02 -4.12
N ARG A 123 10.76 8.83 -2.81
CA ARG A 123 11.72 9.41 -1.88
C ARG A 123 12.55 8.32 -1.27
N ASP A 124 13.85 8.48 -1.45
CA ASP A 124 14.91 7.62 -0.95
C ASP A 124 15.95 8.53 -0.27
N ASP A 125 16.43 8.14 0.91
CA ASP A 125 17.53 8.79 1.66
C ASP A 125 17.48 10.33 1.78
N ASN A 126 16.26 10.86 1.83
CA ASN A 126 15.91 12.28 1.88
C ASN A 126 15.83 13.06 0.55
N LYS A 127 15.89 12.38 -0.60
CA LYS A 127 15.76 13.00 -1.91
C LYS A 127 14.48 12.52 -2.61
N TRP A 128 13.70 13.47 -3.11
CA TRP A 128 12.63 13.16 -4.06
C TRP A 128 13.21 12.98 -5.47
N SER A 129 12.90 11.85 -6.08
CA SER A 129 13.25 11.52 -7.46
C SER A 129 11.97 11.22 -8.24
N LEU A 130 11.86 11.77 -9.45
CA LEU A 130 10.75 11.45 -10.34
C LEU A 130 10.99 10.07 -10.96
N LEU A 131 10.02 9.16 -10.84
CA LEU A 131 10.06 7.91 -11.59
C LEU A 131 9.72 8.20 -13.06
N PRO A 132 10.59 7.86 -14.01
CA PRO A 132 10.42 8.19 -15.42
C PRO A 132 9.48 7.20 -16.13
N ILE A 133 8.21 7.20 -15.73
CA ILE A 133 7.18 6.28 -16.22
C ILE A 133 6.46 6.89 -17.42
N GLN A 134 6.37 6.13 -18.51
CA GLN A 134 5.64 6.53 -19.71
C GLN A 134 4.27 5.84 -19.75
N PHE A 135 3.25 6.48 -19.15
CA PHE A 135 1.88 5.92 -19.12
C PHE A 135 1.21 5.78 -20.49
N GLY A 136 1.65 6.57 -21.48
CA GLY A 136 1.08 6.61 -22.82
C GLY A 136 0.02 7.70 -22.99
N ASN A 137 -0.34 7.98 -24.24
CA ASN A 137 -1.23 9.09 -24.59
C ASN A 137 -2.64 8.89 -24.00
N GLY A 138 -3.12 9.89 -23.26
CA GLY A 138 -4.45 9.89 -22.66
C GLY A 138 -4.61 8.94 -21.48
N VAL A 139 -3.51 8.47 -20.88
CA VAL A 139 -3.51 7.68 -19.64
C VAL A 139 -3.02 8.57 -18.50
N ARG A 140 -3.84 8.73 -17.47
CA ARG A 140 -3.55 9.58 -16.30
C ARG A 140 -4.26 9.08 -15.05
N PHE A 141 -3.91 9.59 -13.87
CA PHE A 141 -4.74 9.38 -12.69
C PHE A 141 -6.14 10.00 -12.91
N PRO A 142 -7.20 9.30 -12.49
CA PRO A 142 -8.54 9.84 -12.59
C PRO A 142 -8.72 10.99 -11.60
N LEU A 143 -9.51 11.97 -12.01
CA LEU A 143 -9.98 12.99 -11.09
C LEU A 143 -11.04 12.38 -10.16
N ALA A 144 -11.24 13.04 -9.02
CA ALA A 144 -12.13 12.53 -7.98
C ALA A 144 -13.58 12.36 -8.48
N ASP A 145 -14.07 13.27 -9.31
CA ASP A 145 -15.39 13.24 -9.93
C ASP A 145 -15.54 12.23 -11.08
N GLU A 146 -14.43 11.65 -11.55
CA GLU A 146 -14.42 10.56 -12.53
C GLU A 146 -14.58 9.17 -11.87
N LEU A 147 -14.60 9.12 -10.54
CA LEU A 147 -14.87 7.93 -9.76
C LEU A 147 -16.30 7.98 -9.19
N PRO A 148 -17.00 6.83 -9.14
CA PRO A 148 -18.34 6.76 -8.54
C PRO A 148 -18.25 6.81 -7.01
N ALA A 149 -19.24 7.44 -6.37
CA ALA A 149 -19.32 7.48 -4.91
C ALA A 149 -19.45 6.06 -4.30
N PRO A 150 -18.74 5.74 -3.20
CA PRO A 150 -18.00 6.66 -2.32
C PRO A 150 -16.52 6.87 -2.68
N PHE A 151 -16.04 6.31 -3.81
CA PHE A 151 -14.64 6.41 -4.22
C PHE A 151 -14.28 7.78 -4.79
N ASP A 152 -15.28 8.61 -5.10
CA ASP A 152 -15.15 10.03 -5.50
C ASP A 152 -14.48 10.93 -4.45
N ARG A 153 -14.24 10.39 -3.25
CA ARG A 153 -13.62 11.11 -2.13
C ARG A 153 -12.31 10.48 -1.67
N ILE A 154 -11.91 9.38 -2.29
CA ILE A 154 -10.72 8.62 -1.91
C ILE A 154 -9.62 8.94 -2.93
N PRO A 155 -8.48 9.52 -2.51
CA PRO A 155 -7.36 9.72 -3.42
C PRO A 155 -6.82 8.38 -3.91
N ILE A 156 -6.18 8.39 -5.07
CA ILE A 156 -5.61 7.19 -5.68
C ILE A 156 -4.57 6.57 -4.75
N SER A 157 -4.53 5.24 -4.69
CA SER A 157 -3.47 4.52 -3.99
C SER A 157 -2.86 3.50 -4.92
N ILE A 158 -1.54 3.39 -4.84
CA ILE A 158 -0.81 2.28 -5.43
C ILE A 158 -0.92 1.07 -4.50
N LYS A 159 -0.91 -0.13 -5.09
CA LYS A 159 -0.73 -1.40 -4.36
C LYS A 159 0.49 -2.11 -4.92
N ILE A 160 1.20 -2.82 -4.06
CA ILE A 160 2.52 -3.37 -4.34
C ILE A 160 2.44 -4.90 -4.23
N ALA A 161 3.07 -5.59 -5.17
CA ALA A 161 3.41 -7.02 -5.13
C ALA A 161 4.42 -7.31 -6.25
N ASP A 162 5.20 -8.37 -6.14
CA ASP A 162 6.02 -8.88 -7.25
C ASP A 162 5.15 -9.71 -8.19
N TYR A 163 4.53 -9.06 -9.19
CA TYR A 163 3.50 -9.66 -10.05
C TYR A 163 4.12 -10.63 -11.05
N ASN A 164 5.34 -10.36 -11.52
CA ASN A 164 6.05 -11.22 -12.45
C ASN A 164 7.15 -12.09 -11.82
N LEU A 165 7.29 -12.05 -10.50
CA LEU A 165 8.16 -12.90 -9.69
C LEU A 165 9.64 -12.74 -10.05
N ASP A 166 10.05 -11.51 -10.37
CA ASP A 166 11.44 -11.21 -10.76
C ASP A 166 12.33 -10.74 -9.59
N GLY A 167 11.78 -10.77 -8.37
CA GLY A 167 12.46 -10.38 -7.14
C GLY A 167 12.35 -8.89 -6.82
N PHE A 168 11.65 -8.10 -7.66
CA PHE A 168 11.44 -6.68 -7.43
C PHE A 168 9.94 -6.35 -7.36
N PRO A 169 9.49 -5.56 -6.37
CA PRO A 169 8.07 -5.26 -6.27
C PRO A 169 7.54 -4.43 -7.44
N ASP A 170 6.48 -4.92 -8.06
CA ASP A 170 5.66 -4.23 -9.06
C ASP A 170 4.54 -3.42 -8.40
N MET A 171 3.81 -2.67 -9.22
CA MET A 171 2.71 -1.82 -8.76
C MET A 171 1.42 -2.11 -9.54
N VAL A 172 0.27 -1.92 -8.89
CA VAL A 172 -1.01 -1.73 -9.58
C VAL A 172 -1.68 -0.46 -9.13
N VAL A 173 -2.25 0.25 -10.10
CA VAL A 173 -2.96 1.51 -9.88
C VAL A 173 -4.12 1.66 -10.85
N VAL A 174 -5.21 2.27 -10.40
CA VAL A 174 -6.35 2.61 -11.26
C VAL A 174 -6.06 3.93 -11.97
N MET A 175 -6.16 3.93 -13.30
CA MET A 175 -5.91 5.09 -14.15
C MET A 175 -7.09 5.34 -15.10
N SER A 176 -7.34 6.60 -15.40
CA SER A 176 -8.27 7.03 -16.45
C SER A 176 -7.58 6.85 -17.80
N LYS A 177 -8.26 6.19 -18.75
CA LYS A 177 -7.78 6.00 -20.12
C LYS A 177 -8.80 6.62 -21.08
N SER A 178 -8.50 7.83 -21.56
CA SER A 178 -9.42 8.65 -22.36
C SER A 178 -9.91 7.95 -23.63
N LEU A 179 -9.11 7.03 -24.21
CA LEU A 179 -9.46 6.28 -25.42
C LEU A 179 -10.45 5.12 -25.19
N SER A 180 -10.51 4.58 -23.96
CA SER A 180 -11.47 3.52 -23.60
C SER A 180 -12.71 4.05 -22.85
N GLY A 181 -12.77 5.36 -22.61
CA GLY A 181 -13.94 6.02 -21.99
C GLY A 181 -14.16 5.67 -20.52
N GLY A 182 -13.14 5.21 -19.80
CA GLY A 182 -13.28 4.82 -18.39
C GLY A 182 -11.98 4.52 -17.67
N ASN A 183 -12.12 4.25 -16.37
CA ASN A 183 -11.02 3.90 -15.48
C ASN A 183 -10.68 2.42 -15.61
N VAL A 184 -9.38 2.11 -15.61
CA VAL A 184 -8.85 0.75 -15.79
C VAL A 184 -7.73 0.49 -14.77
N PRO A 185 -7.56 -0.75 -14.30
CA PRO A 185 -6.40 -1.13 -13.51
C PRO A 185 -5.19 -1.27 -14.44
N ILE A 186 -4.06 -0.69 -14.09
CA ILE A 186 -2.80 -0.85 -14.84
C ILE A 186 -1.74 -1.36 -13.88
N VAL A 187 -1.16 -2.50 -14.25
CA VAL A 187 0.06 -3.02 -13.63
C VAL A 187 1.26 -2.27 -14.20
N LEU A 188 2.14 -1.80 -13.33
CA LEU A 188 3.41 -1.17 -13.69
C LEU A 188 4.51 -2.15 -13.27
N LEU A 189 5.22 -2.71 -14.27
CA LEU A 189 6.29 -3.67 -14.00
C LEU A 189 7.60 -2.95 -13.68
N ASN A 190 8.23 -3.30 -12.57
CA ASN A 190 9.48 -2.75 -12.10
C ASN A 190 10.63 -3.19 -13.02
N ARG A 191 11.44 -2.24 -13.49
CA ARG A 191 12.59 -2.52 -14.35
C ARG A 191 13.76 -1.64 -13.96
N GLY A 192 14.97 -2.15 -14.18
CA GLY A 192 16.16 -1.32 -14.15
C GLY A 192 16.11 -0.25 -15.25
N CYS A 193 16.84 0.84 -15.05
CA CYS A 193 16.83 1.98 -15.97
C CYS A 193 17.37 1.67 -17.37
N GLU A 194 18.07 0.54 -17.55
CA GLU A 194 18.46 0.05 -18.88
C GLU A 194 17.25 -0.13 -19.81
N ALA A 195 16.05 -0.37 -19.26
CA ALA A 195 14.82 -0.43 -20.03
C ALA A 195 14.43 0.90 -20.71
N MET A 196 15.03 2.02 -20.28
CA MET A 196 14.77 3.35 -20.85
C MET A 196 15.71 3.73 -21.99
N GLY A 197 16.66 2.86 -22.36
CA GLY A 197 17.65 3.16 -23.38
C GLY A 197 18.54 4.36 -22.99
N ASN A 198 18.51 5.42 -23.81
CA ASN A 198 19.39 6.59 -23.63
C ASN A 198 18.82 7.68 -22.71
N ALA A 199 17.62 7.49 -22.14
CA ALA A 199 17.01 8.49 -21.27
C ALA A 199 17.62 8.47 -19.86
N THR A 200 17.72 9.65 -19.24
CA THR A 200 18.28 9.80 -17.89
C THR A 200 17.30 9.32 -16.83
N CYS A 201 17.74 8.40 -15.98
CA CYS A 201 17.00 7.91 -14.84
C CYS A 201 17.37 8.74 -13.59
N SER A 202 16.38 9.36 -12.94
CA SER A 202 16.62 10.14 -11.70
C SER A 202 16.73 9.26 -10.44
N TYR A 203 16.30 8.01 -10.58
CA TYR A 203 16.35 6.92 -9.61
C TYR A 203 16.92 5.68 -10.34
N ASN A 204 17.37 4.64 -9.65
CA ASN A 204 17.97 3.43 -10.26
C ASN A 204 16.93 2.46 -10.87
N ARG A 205 15.63 2.70 -10.64
CA ARG A 205 14.51 1.93 -11.20
C ARG A 205 13.54 2.80 -12.01
N THR A 206 12.80 2.13 -12.89
CA THR A 206 11.65 2.67 -13.62
C THR A 206 10.52 1.63 -13.62
N PHE A 207 9.36 2.01 -14.19
CA PHE A 207 8.25 1.09 -14.36
C PHE A 207 7.68 1.12 -15.77
N ILE A 208 7.33 -0.05 -16.30
CA ILE A 208 6.72 -0.22 -17.62
C ILE A 208 5.21 -0.50 -17.46
N PRO A 209 4.34 0.42 -17.88
CA PRO A 209 2.89 0.24 -17.78
C PRO A 209 2.35 -0.82 -18.74
N GLN A 210 1.66 -1.82 -18.20
CA GLN A 210 1.04 -2.91 -18.96
C GLN A 210 -0.35 -2.50 -19.48
N THR A 211 -0.40 -1.54 -20.40
CA THR A 211 -1.66 -0.88 -20.84
C THR A 211 -2.50 -1.68 -21.85
N GLN A 212 -1.94 -2.77 -22.38
CA GLN A 212 -2.53 -3.59 -23.44
C GLN A 212 -2.95 -4.98 -22.96
N GLU A 213 -2.80 -5.26 -21.66
CA GLU A 213 -3.15 -6.55 -21.10
C GLU A 213 -4.65 -6.83 -21.18
N LYS A 214 -5.01 -8.10 -21.29
CA LYS A 214 -6.41 -8.52 -21.46
C LYS A 214 -7.29 -8.08 -20.29
N PHE A 215 -6.75 -8.12 -19.06
CA PHE A 215 -7.49 -7.68 -17.88
C PHE A 215 -7.78 -6.18 -17.90
N VAL A 216 -6.92 -5.35 -18.50
CA VAL A 216 -7.13 -3.89 -18.64
C VAL A 216 -8.34 -3.63 -19.52
N LEU A 217 -8.49 -4.40 -20.59
CA LEU A 217 -9.62 -4.29 -21.52
C LEU A 217 -10.93 -4.84 -20.94
N ALA A 218 -10.83 -5.86 -20.07
CA ALA A 218 -11.99 -6.48 -19.43
C ALA A 218 -12.47 -5.72 -18.17
N ALA A 219 -11.56 -5.05 -17.47
CA ALA A 219 -11.83 -4.35 -16.21
C ALA A 219 -12.21 -2.88 -16.41
N THR A 220 -13.28 -2.61 -17.16
CA THR A 220 -13.79 -1.24 -17.36
C THR A 220 -14.44 -0.69 -16.08
N ASN A 221 -14.40 0.63 -15.90
CA ASN A 221 -14.91 1.35 -14.72
C ASN A 221 -14.33 0.83 -13.39
N ALA A 222 -13.04 0.51 -13.40
CA ALA A 222 -12.34 0.13 -12.18
C ALA A 222 -12.28 1.30 -11.19
N THR A 223 -12.49 1.02 -9.92
CA THR A 223 -12.42 2.01 -8.83
C THR A 223 -11.26 1.71 -7.89
N VAL A 224 -11.01 0.43 -7.62
CA VAL A 224 -9.91 -0.05 -6.78
C VAL A 224 -9.34 -1.31 -7.41
N ALA A 225 -8.02 -1.44 -7.36
CA ALA A 225 -7.29 -2.63 -7.77
C ALA A 225 -6.28 -3.00 -6.68
N ALA A 226 -6.09 -4.30 -6.46
CA ALA A 226 -5.12 -4.82 -5.52
C ALA A 226 -4.63 -6.20 -5.97
N PHE A 227 -3.40 -6.53 -5.60
CA PHE A 227 -2.88 -7.88 -5.76
C PHE A 227 -3.39 -8.79 -4.65
N PHE A 228 -3.68 -10.05 -4.99
CA PHE A 228 -4.05 -11.09 -4.03
C PHE A 228 -3.84 -12.46 -4.67
N ASP A 229 -3.21 -13.40 -3.98
CA ASP A 229 -3.12 -14.79 -4.43
C ASP A 229 -4.44 -15.52 -4.11
N ILE A 230 -5.37 -15.53 -5.07
CA ILE A 230 -6.74 -16.06 -4.86
C ILE A 230 -6.70 -17.58 -4.73
N LEU A 231 -5.77 -18.22 -5.43
CA LEU A 231 -5.65 -19.68 -5.52
C LEU A 231 -4.67 -20.28 -4.51
N GLU A 232 -4.04 -19.44 -3.68
CA GLU A 232 -2.95 -19.82 -2.77
C GLU A 232 -1.85 -20.61 -3.47
N ASN A 233 -1.53 -20.23 -4.72
CA ASN A 233 -0.57 -20.93 -5.57
C ASN A 233 0.79 -20.23 -5.69
N GLY A 234 0.98 -19.13 -4.96
CA GLY A 234 2.22 -18.35 -4.93
C GLY A 234 2.31 -17.28 -6.02
N TYR A 235 1.27 -17.09 -6.84
CA TYR A 235 1.25 -16.08 -7.89
C TYR A 235 0.26 -14.97 -7.51
N PRO A 236 0.69 -13.70 -7.45
CA PRO A 236 -0.23 -12.61 -7.22
C PRO A 236 -1.23 -12.48 -8.38
N ASP A 237 -2.50 -12.78 -8.10
CA ASP A 237 -3.61 -12.45 -9.00
C ASP A 237 -4.04 -11.00 -8.80
N LEU A 238 -4.95 -10.53 -9.64
CA LEU A 238 -5.49 -9.17 -9.55
C LEU A 238 -6.96 -9.19 -9.13
N LEU A 239 -7.27 -8.49 -8.03
CA LEU A 239 -8.63 -8.19 -7.60
C LEU A 239 -8.99 -6.75 -7.98
N VAL A 240 -10.13 -6.59 -8.65
CA VAL A 240 -10.61 -5.28 -9.13
C VAL A 240 -12.05 -5.06 -8.72
N ILE A 241 -12.31 -3.92 -8.08
CA ILE A 241 -13.67 -3.44 -7.86
C ILE A 241 -14.05 -2.58 -9.07
N GLN A 242 -15.17 -2.91 -9.70
CA GLN A 242 -15.72 -2.20 -10.85
C GLN A 242 -17.10 -1.66 -10.51
N ALA A 243 -17.43 -0.50 -11.04
CA ALA A 243 -18.78 0.05 -10.97
C ALA A 243 -19.53 -0.18 -12.27
N ASP A 244 -20.77 -0.65 -12.16
CA ASP A 244 -21.70 -0.66 -13.28
C ASP A 244 -22.30 0.74 -13.53
N THR A 245 -23.15 0.85 -14.55
CA THR A 245 -23.84 2.11 -14.91
C THR A 245 -24.81 2.62 -13.85
N ASN A 246 -25.20 1.77 -12.89
CA ASN A 246 -26.11 2.09 -11.80
C ASN A 246 -25.37 2.35 -10.48
N ASN A 247 -24.03 2.49 -10.51
CA ASN A 247 -23.16 2.58 -9.33
C ASN A 247 -23.27 1.39 -8.38
N THR A 248 -23.60 0.20 -8.89
CA THR A 248 -23.42 -1.05 -8.15
C THR A 248 -22.00 -1.57 -8.34
N PHE A 249 -21.42 -2.05 -7.24
CA PHE A 249 -20.03 -2.47 -7.21
C PHE A 249 -19.93 -3.99 -7.36
N LYS A 250 -19.07 -4.43 -8.28
CA LYS A 250 -18.73 -5.83 -8.49
C LYS A 250 -17.25 -6.04 -8.24
N LEU A 251 -16.93 -7.08 -7.46
CA LEU A 251 -15.57 -7.58 -7.32
C LEU A 251 -15.31 -8.62 -8.42
N THR A 252 -14.23 -8.42 -9.18
CA THR A 252 -13.78 -9.33 -10.24
C THR A 252 -12.33 -9.73 -9.96
N GLY A 253 -12.03 -11.03 -10.03
CA GLY A 253 -10.66 -11.56 -9.97
C GLY A 253 -10.14 -11.88 -11.36
N PHE A 254 -8.89 -11.51 -11.64
CA PHE A 254 -8.16 -11.85 -12.85
C PHE A 254 -6.96 -12.70 -12.45
N GLN A 255 -7.04 -13.99 -12.78
CA GLN A 255 -5.98 -14.94 -12.47
C GLN A 255 -4.72 -14.60 -13.26
N ASN A 256 -3.59 -14.56 -12.57
CA ASN A 256 -2.28 -14.49 -13.17
C ASN A 256 -1.88 -15.90 -13.69
N SER A 257 -1.38 -15.97 -14.91
CA SER A 257 -1.06 -17.23 -15.60
C SER A 257 0.42 -17.41 -15.87
N ILE A 258 1.26 -16.66 -15.16
CA ILE A 258 2.71 -16.85 -15.19
C ILE A 258 3.02 -18.27 -14.68
N VAL A 259 3.94 -18.94 -15.36
CA VAL A 259 4.42 -20.27 -15.01
C VAL A 259 5.89 -20.13 -14.64
N GLN A 260 6.18 -20.08 -13.34
CA GLN A 260 7.54 -20.09 -12.79
C GLN A 260 7.55 -20.90 -11.49
N ASP A 261 8.58 -21.72 -11.27
CA ASP A 261 8.67 -22.53 -10.05
C ASP A 261 8.89 -21.65 -8.82
N VAL A 262 7.79 -21.27 -8.16
CA VAL A 262 7.81 -20.45 -6.94
C VAL A 262 7.75 -21.30 -5.68
N HIS A 263 8.51 -20.88 -4.69
CA HIS A 263 8.38 -21.32 -3.31
C HIS A 263 7.89 -20.12 -2.49
N PHE A 264 6.73 -20.22 -1.85
CA PHE A 264 6.24 -19.17 -0.94
C PHE A 264 6.38 -19.62 0.51
N ILE A 265 6.63 -18.67 1.40
CA ILE A 265 6.69 -18.91 2.85
C ILE A 265 5.54 -18.15 3.48
N LYS A 266 4.58 -18.89 4.05
CA LYS A 266 3.47 -18.32 4.83
C LYS A 266 3.83 -18.39 6.31
N VAL A 267 4.10 -17.24 6.92
CA VAL A 267 4.31 -17.17 8.37
C VAL A 267 3.01 -16.76 9.04
N MET A 268 2.54 -17.59 9.96
CA MET A 268 1.37 -17.29 10.81
C MET A 268 1.84 -17.33 12.26
N VAL A 269 1.62 -16.23 12.99
CA VAL A 269 1.92 -16.18 14.42
C VAL A 269 0.63 -16.37 15.19
N LEU A 270 0.52 -17.53 15.84
CA LEU A 270 -0.66 -17.88 16.62
C LEU A 270 -0.37 -17.59 18.09
N SER A 271 -1.22 -16.78 18.73
CA SER A 271 -1.22 -16.67 20.19
C SER A 271 -1.88 -17.92 20.80
N SER A 272 -1.15 -18.73 21.56
CA SER A 272 -1.79 -19.83 22.29
C SER A 272 -2.46 -19.27 23.55
N PHE A 273 -3.79 -19.35 23.63
CA PHE A 273 -4.45 -19.29 24.94
C PHE A 273 -4.44 -20.69 25.55
N THR A 274 -3.76 -20.90 26.68
CA THR A 274 -3.93 -22.12 27.48
C THR A 274 -5.31 -22.09 28.12
N CYS A 275 -6.29 -22.70 27.46
CA CYS A 275 -7.63 -22.84 28.00
C CYS A 275 -7.67 -23.94 29.07
N THR A 276 -7.53 -23.56 30.35
CA THR A 276 -7.62 -24.50 31.49
C THR A 276 -9.04 -25.01 31.74
N THR A 277 -10.07 -24.34 31.21
CA THR A 277 -11.48 -24.73 31.34
C THR A 277 -12.24 -24.51 30.02
N CYS A 278 -11.92 -25.29 28.99
CA CYS A 278 -12.76 -25.36 27.80
C CYS A 278 -13.75 -26.53 27.98
N PRO A 279 -15.07 -26.32 27.82
CA PRO A 279 -16.02 -27.43 27.73
C PRO A 279 -15.58 -28.36 26.58
N SER A 280 -15.95 -29.64 26.65
CA SER A 280 -15.61 -30.71 25.70
C SER A 280 -16.15 -30.50 24.27
N GLN A 281 -15.93 -29.34 23.67
CA GLN A 281 -16.23 -29.04 22.27
C GLN A 281 -15.01 -29.36 21.41
N LYS A 282 -15.23 -30.13 20.34
CA LYS A 282 -14.23 -30.66 19.40
C LYS A 282 -13.46 -29.60 18.57
N ARG A 283 -13.60 -28.30 18.86
CA ARG A 283 -12.92 -27.21 18.14
C ARG A 283 -12.40 -26.18 19.15
N LEU A 284 -11.11 -26.26 19.44
CA LEU A 284 -10.39 -25.16 20.08
C LEU A 284 -10.26 -24.02 19.04
N PRO A 285 -10.58 -22.77 19.38
CA PRO A 285 -10.32 -21.66 18.47
C PRO A 285 -8.81 -21.52 18.28
N TYR A 286 -8.35 -21.43 17.04
CA TYR A 286 -6.98 -21.00 16.74
C TYR A 286 -6.77 -19.61 17.35
N GLY A 287 -5.59 -19.36 17.89
CA GLY A 287 -5.19 -18.06 18.40
C GLY A 287 -5.45 -16.95 17.39
N ASN A 288 -5.91 -15.79 17.86
CA ASN A 288 -5.99 -14.61 17.01
C ASN A 288 -4.58 -14.11 16.68
N ASN A 289 -4.39 -13.56 15.48
CA ASN A 289 -3.24 -12.70 15.19
C ASN A 289 -3.35 -11.48 16.12
N GLU A 290 -2.43 -11.33 17.06
CA GLU A 290 -2.36 -10.13 17.88
C GLU A 290 -1.61 -9.03 17.12
N PRO A 291 -2.07 -7.77 17.17
CA PRO A 291 -1.35 -6.66 16.57
C PRO A 291 0.01 -6.44 17.27
N GLY A 292 1.05 -6.13 16.51
CA GLY A 292 2.38 -5.77 17.04
C GLY A 292 3.46 -6.85 16.97
N GLN A 293 3.17 -8.03 16.40
CA GLN A 293 4.18 -9.05 16.14
C GLN A 293 4.95 -8.72 14.85
N SER A 294 6.26 -8.49 14.96
CA SER A 294 7.15 -8.35 13.80
C SER A 294 7.96 -9.63 13.58
N ILE A 295 8.07 -10.03 12.31
CA ILE A 295 8.89 -11.16 11.88
C ILE A 295 9.81 -10.64 10.80
N LYS A 296 11.12 -10.72 11.04
CA LYS A 296 12.12 -10.50 9.99
C LYS A 296 12.57 -11.87 9.48
N MET A 297 12.47 -12.06 8.17
CA MET A 297 13.10 -13.18 7.48
C MET A 297 14.20 -12.62 6.59
N GLU A 298 15.42 -13.13 6.75
CA GLU A 298 16.56 -12.81 5.91
C GLU A 298 16.97 -14.07 5.16
N THR A 299 16.86 -14.05 3.83
CA THR A 299 17.31 -15.15 2.96
C THR A 299 18.61 -14.74 2.30
N ILE A 300 19.70 -15.45 2.61
CA ILE A 300 21.02 -15.19 2.03
C ILE A 300 21.29 -16.24 0.96
N THR A 301 21.16 -15.87 -0.31
CA THR A 301 21.54 -16.77 -1.41
C THR A 301 23.06 -16.76 -1.56
N ILE A 302 23.74 -17.83 -1.11
CA ILE A 302 25.19 -17.97 -1.27
C ILE A 302 25.47 -18.70 -2.59
N MET A 303 25.87 -17.97 -3.64
CA MET A 303 26.45 -18.58 -4.83
C MET A 303 27.84 -19.14 -4.50
N ASN A 304 27.93 -20.46 -4.23
CA ASN A 304 29.10 -21.38 -4.38
C ASN A 304 29.12 -22.52 -3.33
N GLY A 305 28.04 -23.32 -3.27
CA GLY A 305 28.17 -24.75 -3.00
C GLY A 305 28.73 -25.21 -1.66
N ILE A 306 28.24 -24.67 -0.53
CA ILE A 306 28.21 -25.40 0.75
C ILE A 306 26.84 -25.15 1.39
N LYS A 307 26.10 -26.24 1.61
CA LYS A 307 24.77 -26.26 2.24
C LYS A 307 24.86 -25.69 3.65
N ASP A 308 24.07 -24.64 3.91
CA ASP A 308 23.21 -24.51 5.09
C ASP A 308 22.36 -23.24 4.91
N ASP A 309 21.08 -23.41 4.54
CA ASP A 309 20.08 -22.34 4.61
C ASP A 309 19.84 -22.02 6.08
N LEU A 310 20.60 -21.07 6.61
CA LEU A 310 20.51 -20.68 8.00
C LEU A 310 19.41 -19.63 8.15
N ILE A 311 18.18 -20.10 8.33
CA ILE A 311 17.02 -19.24 8.62
C ILE A 311 17.19 -18.68 10.04
N LYS A 312 17.53 -17.40 10.15
CA LYS A 312 17.51 -16.67 11.42
C LYS A 312 16.14 -16.04 11.61
N LEU A 313 15.35 -16.62 12.50
CA LEU A 313 14.10 -16.02 12.97
C LEU A 313 14.42 -15.12 14.17
N ALA A 314 14.26 -13.81 13.99
CA ALA A 314 14.22 -12.86 15.10
C ALA A 314 12.78 -12.35 15.20
N GLY A 315 12.10 -12.73 16.27
CA GLY A 315 10.79 -12.19 16.64
C GLY A 315 10.92 -11.48 17.99
N LYS A 316 10.46 -10.23 18.07
CA LYS A 316 10.18 -9.58 19.35
C LYS A 316 8.69 -9.69 19.62
N CYS A 317 8.31 -10.54 20.57
CA CYS A 317 6.98 -10.47 21.17
C CYS A 317 6.99 -9.32 22.17
N PHE A 318 6.27 -8.23 21.86
CA PHE A 318 5.76 -7.36 22.90
C PHE A 318 4.49 -8.00 23.43
N ILE A 319 4.58 -8.60 24.61
CA ILE A 319 3.40 -9.00 25.36
C ILE A 319 2.79 -7.70 25.90
N GLN A 320 1.59 -7.36 25.43
CA GLN A 320 0.76 -6.26 25.94
C GLN A 320 0.38 -6.46 27.40
#